data_AF-A0A432QY72-F1
#
_entry.id   AF-A0A432QY72-F1
#
_cell.length_a   1.000
_cell.length_b   1.000
_cell.length_c   1.000
_cell.angle_alpha   90.00
_cell.angle_beta   90.00
_cell.angle_gamma   90.00
#
_symmetry.space_group_name_H-M   'P 1'
#
loop_
_entity.id
_entity.type
_entity.pdbx_description
1 polymer ?
#
loop_
_entity_poly.entity_id
_entity_poly.type
_entity_poly.pdbx_seq_one_letter_code
_entity_poly.pdbx_strand_id
1 'polypeptide(L)'
;MITKEKLESYISEIRNCNSEASRFQTFTLFLNDLFKLSVQLLKDYVRNINRTLTTHKEGIGIIRRRPDSLFGNVVLEFERDLNKKTLLKEAQRQLKEYLSLLKEIESDTVYTGIATDGILFKVYTLISNELKEIETFDIKKASAEELFFFLDRYFLREHKRPLTTELILKDFGVNSLTFLKLSSRLKTLFQKNRKTPYLKTLFEEWKRYISLAYGEDLATEELFIRHTYLSLILKSLILKIFERLDRWERVINGETFREEGIENLFEEDFFCWIARNEILKELEDELNKILNVIDTYELKGLKEDVLKELYQELVDPQTRHDLGEFYTPDWLAELMVREVLKENPELSVLDPSCGSGTFLYFTILEKLKSNLDVNHILNTVAGIDIHPLAVLTA
;
A
#
# COMPACT_ATOMS: atom_id res chain seq x y z
N MET A 1 18.84 -0.99 -14.62
CA MET A 1 18.62 -2.27 -13.90
C MET A 1 19.93 -2.82 -13.38
N ILE A 2 19.91 -3.44 -12.20
CA ILE A 2 21.08 -4.10 -11.59
C ILE A 2 21.34 -5.40 -12.36
N THR A 3 22.57 -5.61 -12.86
CA THR A 3 22.95 -6.90 -13.45
C THR A 3 23.33 -7.90 -12.36
N LYS A 4 23.19 -9.20 -12.64
CA LYS A 4 23.59 -10.26 -11.70
C LYS A 4 25.06 -10.13 -11.27
N GLU A 5 25.95 -9.85 -12.23
CA GLU A 5 27.38 -9.65 -11.98
C GLU A 5 27.64 -8.46 -11.04
N LYS A 6 26.91 -7.35 -11.22
CA LYS A 6 27.04 -6.17 -10.36
C LYS A 6 26.56 -6.45 -8.94
N LEU A 7 25.49 -7.24 -8.80
CA LEU A 7 25.01 -7.70 -7.50
C LEU A 7 26.05 -8.60 -6.81
N GLU A 8 26.62 -9.56 -7.52
CA GLU A 8 27.65 -10.45 -6.99
C GLU A 8 28.92 -9.70 -6.58
N SER A 9 29.35 -8.70 -7.37
CA SER A 9 30.46 -7.80 -7.02
C SER A 9 30.18 -7.03 -5.73
N TYR A 10 29.00 -6.41 -5.63
CA TYR A 10 28.59 -5.69 -4.43
C TYR A 10 28.58 -6.58 -3.18
N ILE A 11 28.01 -7.79 -3.29
CA ILE A 11 27.99 -8.75 -2.17
C ILE A 11 29.41 -9.15 -1.76
N SER A 12 30.32 -9.32 -2.72
CA SER A 12 31.73 -9.64 -2.45
C SER A 12 32.43 -8.48 -1.73
N GLU A 13 32.28 -7.26 -2.24
CA GLU A 13 32.88 -6.06 -1.67
C GLU A 13 32.41 -5.82 -0.23
N ILE A 14 31.11 -5.92 0.03
CA ILE A 14 30.58 -5.62 1.36
C ILE A 14 30.93 -6.68 2.41
N ARG A 15 31.20 -7.93 1.99
CA ARG A 15 31.71 -8.99 2.88
C ARG A 15 33.16 -8.74 3.29
N ASN A 16 33.95 -8.09 2.45
CA ASN A 16 35.35 -7.76 2.73
C ASN A 16 35.51 -6.52 3.62
N CYS A 17 34.43 -5.79 3.90
CA CYS A 17 34.41 -4.65 4.80
C CYS A 17 34.55 -5.08 6.27
N ASN A 18 35.57 -4.55 6.96
CA ASN A 18 35.91 -4.90 8.34
C ASN A 18 35.28 -3.98 9.40
N SER A 19 34.60 -2.91 9.00
CA SER A 19 33.97 -1.93 9.90
C SER A 19 32.61 -1.45 9.40
N GLU A 20 31.75 -0.96 10.29
CA GLU A 20 30.47 -0.31 9.95
C GLU A 20 30.67 0.85 8.96
N ALA A 21 31.66 1.70 9.21
CA ALA A 21 31.99 2.83 8.34
C ALA A 21 32.36 2.37 6.91
N SER A 22 33.15 1.30 6.77
CA SER A 22 33.50 0.76 5.46
C SER A 22 32.28 0.16 4.74
N ARG A 23 31.38 -0.53 5.45
CA ARG A 23 30.13 -1.04 4.88
C ARG A 23 29.19 0.07 4.44
N PHE A 24 29.05 1.10 5.26
CA PHE A 24 28.26 2.30 4.97
C PHE A 24 28.77 3.00 3.70
N GLN A 25 30.10 3.20 3.59
CA GLN A 25 30.72 3.79 2.42
C GLN A 25 30.50 2.94 1.17
N THR A 26 30.74 1.63 1.24
CA THR A 26 30.50 0.71 0.10
C THR A 26 29.05 0.73 -0.36
N PHE A 27 28.08 0.72 0.57
CA PHE A 27 26.66 0.84 0.20
C PHE A 27 26.31 2.21 -0.38
N THR A 28 26.88 3.30 0.14
CA THR A 28 26.65 4.64 -0.39
C THR A 28 27.18 4.78 -1.83
N LEU A 29 28.35 4.21 -2.11
CA LEU A 29 28.89 4.15 -3.47
C LEU A 29 27.99 3.33 -4.39
N PHE A 30 27.47 2.19 -3.91
CA PHE A 30 26.54 1.37 -4.65
C PHE A 30 25.24 2.11 -4.98
N LEU A 31 24.63 2.80 -4.01
CA LEU A 31 23.44 3.63 -4.23
C LEU A 31 23.71 4.80 -5.19
N ASN A 32 24.85 5.46 -5.06
CA ASN A 32 25.23 6.54 -5.97
C ASN A 32 25.44 6.01 -7.39
N ASP A 33 26.05 4.85 -7.55
CA ASP A 33 26.24 4.27 -8.87
C ASP A 33 24.89 3.90 -9.53
N LEU A 34 23.97 3.31 -8.75
CA LEU A 34 22.64 2.90 -9.21
C LEU A 34 21.67 4.04 -9.48
N PHE A 35 21.59 5.02 -8.58
CA PHE A 35 20.52 6.03 -8.58
C PHE A 35 21.04 7.46 -8.60
N LYS A 36 22.37 7.67 -8.64
CA LYS A 36 23.00 9.00 -8.51
C LYS A 36 22.58 9.72 -7.22
N LEU A 37 22.26 8.95 -6.18
CA LEU A 37 21.87 9.45 -4.88
C LEU A 37 23.08 9.70 -3.99
N SER A 38 23.08 10.85 -3.30
CA SER A 38 24.04 11.16 -2.25
C SER A 38 23.43 10.86 -0.87
N VAL A 39 24.14 10.08 -0.06
CA VAL A 39 23.77 9.79 1.32
C VAL A 39 24.52 10.76 2.23
N GLN A 40 23.80 11.51 3.05
CA GLN A 40 24.40 12.44 4.02
C GLN A 40 24.59 11.71 5.36
N LEU A 41 25.62 12.06 6.14
CA LEU A 41 25.74 11.53 7.49
C LEU A 41 24.65 12.16 8.38
N LEU A 42 23.95 11.35 9.17
CA LEU A 42 22.86 11.83 10.01
C LEU A 42 23.35 12.90 11.01
N LYS A 43 24.58 12.76 11.51
CA LYS A 43 25.22 13.74 12.39
C LYS A 43 25.30 15.13 11.79
N ASP A 44 25.61 15.23 10.50
CA ASP A 44 25.75 16.50 9.79
C ASP A 44 24.37 17.14 9.56
N TYR A 45 23.36 16.30 9.28
CA TYR A 45 21.96 16.73 9.16
C TYR A 45 21.41 17.24 10.49
N VAL A 46 21.53 16.46 11.57
CA VAL A 46 21.03 16.83 12.90
C VAL A 46 21.74 18.08 13.40
N ARG A 47 23.06 18.22 13.18
CA ARG A 47 23.81 19.43 13.57
C ARG A 47 23.32 20.70 12.85
N ASN A 48 22.86 20.58 11.61
CA ASN A 48 22.31 21.69 10.85
C ASN A 48 20.93 22.13 11.36
N ILE A 49 20.15 21.21 11.95
CA ILE A 49 18.77 21.48 12.37
C ILE A 49 18.68 21.76 13.88
N ASN A 50 19.48 21.08 14.70
CA ASN A 50 19.51 21.24 16.15
C ASN A 50 20.95 21.10 16.70
N ARG A 51 21.57 22.23 17.06
CA ARG A 51 23.01 22.37 17.36
C ARG A 51 23.51 21.63 18.62
N THR A 52 22.60 21.13 19.48
CA THR A 52 22.92 20.52 20.78
C THR A 52 23.11 19.01 20.76
N LEU A 53 22.83 18.33 19.65
CA LEU A 53 22.95 16.88 19.54
C LEU A 53 24.31 16.49 18.95
N THR A 54 25.09 15.77 19.74
CA THR A 54 26.38 15.20 19.35
C THR A 54 26.21 13.71 19.07
N THR A 55 26.13 13.35 17.79
CA THR A 55 26.16 11.94 17.38
C THR A 55 27.54 11.68 16.77
N HIS A 56 28.32 10.81 17.42
CA HIS A 56 29.71 10.54 17.05
C HIS A 56 29.90 9.30 16.16
N LYS A 57 28.82 8.59 15.81
CA LYS A 57 28.90 7.36 15.03
C LYS A 57 29.01 7.63 13.53
N GLU A 58 29.92 6.94 12.86
CA GLU A 58 30.19 7.03 11.42
C GLU A 58 29.30 6.10 10.57
N GLY A 59 28.54 5.19 11.18
CA GLY A 59 27.68 4.22 10.51
C GLY A 59 26.22 4.65 10.29
N ILE A 60 25.90 5.94 10.49
CA ILE A 60 24.51 6.43 10.47
C ILE A 60 24.33 7.47 9.36
N GLY A 61 23.47 7.14 8.39
CA GLY A 61 23.16 8.00 7.27
C GLY A 61 21.72 8.50 7.29
N ILE A 62 21.47 9.59 6.59
CA ILE A 62 20.15 10.05 6.22
C ILE A 62 20.09 10.34 4.72
N ILE A 63 19.00 9.91 4.10
CA ILE A 63 18.67 10.22 2.71
C ILE A 63 17.41 11.06 2.74
N ARG A 64 17.54 12.32 2.34
CA ARG A 64 16.39 13.21 2.18
C ARG A 64 15.65 12.85 0.91
N ARG A 65 14.32 12.71 1.02
CA ARG A 65 13.45 12.56 -0.16
C ARG A 65 12.76 13.87 -0.47
N ARG A 66 12.15 13.92 -1.65
CA ARG A 66 11.32 15.06 -2.05
C ARG A 66 10.13 15.20 -1.07
N PRO A 67 9.65 16.43 -0.79
CA PRO A 67 8.57 16.69 0.18
C PRO A 67 7.27 15.91 -0.07
N ASP A 68 7.03 15.50 -1.31
CA ASP A 68 5.88 14.77 -1.84
C ASP A 68 6.00 13.23 -1.75
N SER A 69 7.04 12.70 -1.07
CA SER A 69 7.23 11.27 -0.89
C SER A 69 6.42 10.69 0.28
N LEU A 70 5.59 9.67 0.01
CA LEU A 70 4.85 8.93 1.04
C LEU A 70 5.74 8.24 2.09
N PHE A 71 6.97 7.85 1.71
CA PHE A 71 7.92 7.17 2.60
C PHE A 71 8.89 8.11 3.31
N GLY A 72 8.84 9.42 3.01
CA GLY A 72 9.62 10.45 3.68
C GLY A 72 11.13 10.22 3.67
N ASN A 73 11.84 10.72 4.67
CA ASN A 73 13.28 10.59 4.77
C ASN A 73 13.67 9.20 5.31
N VAL A 74 14.80 8.66 4.85
CA VAL A 74 15.30 7.36 5.31
C VAL A 74 16.50 7.55 6.22
N VAL A 75 16.42 6.98 7.43
CA VAL A 75 17.53 6.90 8.39
C VAL A 75 18.14 5.50 8.29
N LEU A 76 19.42 5.43 7.95
CA LEU A 76 20.17 4.18 7.80
C LEU A 76 21.07 3.97 9.02
N GLU A 77 20.91 2.84 9.70
CA GLU A 77 21.80 2.38 10.78
C GLU A 77 22.57 1.16 10.30
N PHE A 78 23.89 1.28 10.19
CA PHE A 78 24.76 0.18 9.81
C PHE A 78 25.29 -0.59 11.02
N GLU A 79 25.17 -1.91 10.95
CA GLU A 79 25.79 -2.84 11.88
C GLU A 79 26.80 -3.75 11.15
N ARG A 80 27.73 -4.34 11.90
CA ARG A 80 28.73 -5.26 11.30
C ARG A 80 28.13 -6.60 10.88
N ASP A 81 27.11 -7.04 11.60
CA ASP A 81 26.42 -8.31 11.35
C ASP A 81 25.03 -8.27 11.99
N LEU A 82 24.01 -8.09 11.15
CA LEU A 82 22.63 -7.93 11.63
C LEU A 82 22.01 -9.26 12.10
N ASN A 83 22.66 -10.40 11.86
CA ASN A 83 22.20 -11.69 12.40
C ASN A 83 22.47 -11.82 13.90
N LYS A 84 23.40 -11.01 14.44
CA LYS A 84 23.67 -11.00 15.88
C LYS A 84 22.55 -10.24 16.60
N LYS A 85 21.78 -10.98 17.41
CA LYS A 85 20.66 -10.42 18.19
C LYS A 85 21.02 -9.19 19.03
N THR A 86 22.24 -9.13 19.57
CA THR A 86 22.73 -7.99 20.35
C THR A 86 22.88 -6.73 19.50
N LEU A 87 23.49 -6.85 18.31
CA LEU A 87 23.66 -5.75 17.37
C LEU A 87 22.31 -5.31 16.79
N LEU A 88 21.42 -6.26 16.47
CA LEU A 88 20.07 -5.93 16.02
C LEU A 88 19.29 -5.12 17.06
N LYS A 89 19.32 -5.53 18.34
CA LYS A 89 18.66 -4.77 19.42
C LYS A 89 19.25 -3.38 19.59
N GLU A 90 20.56 -3.24 19.43
CA GLU A 90 21.24 -1.95 19.50
C GLU A 90 20.82 -1.04 18.34
N ALA A 91 20.80 -1.55 17.11
CA ALA A 91 20.30 -0.81 15.95
C ALA A 91 18.84 -0.38 16.11
N GLN A 92 17.97 -1.26 16.63
CA GLN A 92 16.58 -0.94 16.93
C GLN A 92 16.46 0.18 17.97
N ARG A 93 17.26 0.12 19.05
CA ARG A 93 17.30 1.17 20.08
C ARG A 93 17.69 2.52 19.47
N GLN A 94 18.76 2.53 18.67
CA GLN A 94 19.27 3.73 18.01
C GLN A 94 18.26 4.31 17.01
N LEU A 95 17.67 3.48 16.16
CA LEU A 95 16.61 3.92 15.25
C LEU A 95 15.42 4.50 16.02
N LYS A 96 14.98 3.88 17.13
CA LYS A 96 13.90 4.42 17.96
C LYS A 96 14.24 5.82 18.49
N GLU A 97 15.45 6.01 19.00
CA GLU A 97 15.94 7.31 19.50
C GLU A 97 15.96 8.36 18.38
N TYR A 98 16.57 8.07 17.23
CA TYR A 98 16.67 9.03 16.13
C TYR A 98 15.33 9.37 15.50
N LEU A 99 14.47 8.36 15.25
CA LEU A 99 13.15 8.60 14.67
C LEU A 99 12.27 9.41 15.62
N SER A 100 12.37 9.18 16.93
CA SER A 100 11.62 9.95 17.93
C SER A 100 12.09 11.41 17.95
N LEU A 101 13.41 11.62 17.99
CA LEU A 101 14.00 12.95 17.94
C LEU A 101 13.63 13.72 16.67
N LEU A 102 13.75 13.08 15.50
CA LEU A 102 13.43 13.71 14.22
C LEU A 102 11.96 14.08 14.12
N LYS A 103 11.07 13.26 14.70
CA LYS A 103 9.64 13.55 14.81
C LYS A 103 9.35 14.72 15.76
N GLU A 104 10.13 14.93 16.81
CA GLU A 104 9.99 16.11 17.67
C GLU A 104 10.41 17.40 16.96
N ILE A 105 11.46 17.32 16.15
CA ILE A 105 12.00 18.47 15.42
C ILE A 105 11.12 18.83 14.21
N GLU A 106 10.69 17.83 13.44
CA GLU A 106 9.90 17.98 12.22
C GLU A 106 8.65 17.07 12.31
N SER A 107 7.64 17.51 13.05
CA SER A 107 6.43 16.73 13.36
C SER A 107 5.67 16.22 12.13
N ASP A 108 5.73 16.98 11.04
CA ASP A 108 4.99 16.70 9.81
C ASP A 108 5.83 15.89 8.81
N THR A 109 7.10 15.63 9.13
CA THR A 109 8.00 14.86 8.28
C THR A 109 7.95 13.38 8.62
N VAL A 110 7.79 12.58 7.58
CA VAL A 110 7.85 11.14 7.69
C VAL A 110 9.30 10.67 7.75
N TYR A 111 9.56 9.71 8.63
CA TYR A 111 10.83 9.01 8.70
C TYR A 111 10.67 7.49 8.66
N THR A 112 11.49 6.84 7.85
CA THR A 112 11.63 5.37 7.81
C THR A 112 13.02 5.01 8.31
N GLY A 113 13.11 4.09 9.27
CA GLY A 113 14.38 3.56 9.76
C GLY A 113 14.77 2.28 9.02
N ILE A 114 16.03 2.11 8.67
CA ILE A 114 16.54 0.88 8.08
C ILE A 114 17.79 0.46 8.85
N ALA A 115 17.70 -0.67 9.56
CA ALA A 115 18.87 -1.33 10.12
C ALA A 115 19.43 -2.29 9.07
N THR A 116 20.71 -2.20 8.77
CA THR A 116 21.32 -3.02 7.72
C THR A 116 22.77 -3.35 8.03
N ASP A 117 23.25 -4.48 7.50
CA ASP A 117 24.67 -4.77 7.41
C ASP A 117 25.18 -4.67 5.95
N GLY A 118 24.33 -4.17 5.05
CA GLY A 118 24.55 -4.12 3.61
C GLY A 118 24.14 -5.39 2.86
N ILE A 119 23.70 -6.44 3.56
CA ILE A 119 23.17 -7.66 2.96
C ILE A 119 21.74 -7.90 3.45
N LEU A 120 21.54 -7.87 4.77
CA LEU A 120 20.25 -7.99 5.41
C LEU A 120 19.74 -6.59 5.77
N PHE A 121 18.53 -6.26 5.34
CA PHE A 121 17.85 -5.01 5.63
C PHE A 121 16.62 -5.31 6.46
N LYS A 122 16.44 -4.55 7.54
CA LYS A 122 15.23 -4.54 8.36
C LYS A 122 14.68 -3.14 8.40
N VAL A 123 13.49 -2.97 7.85
CA VAL A 123 12.81 -1.69 7.69
C VAL A 123 11.85 -1.47 8.85
N TYR A 124 11.88 -0.28 9.42
CA TYR A 124 11.13 0.11 10.59
C TYR A 124 10.43 1.46 10.40
N THR A 125 9.32 1.64 11.11
CA THR A 125 8.66 2.94 11.29
C THR A 125 8.31 3.15 12.75
N LEU A 126 8.15 4.41 13.14
CA LEU A 126 7.68 4.78 14.46
C LEU A 126 6.15 4.97 14.44
N ILE A 127 5.42 4.20 15.24
CA ILE A 127 3.95 4.32 15.42
C ILE A 127 3.68 4.45 16.91
N SER A 128 3.02 5.52 17.33
CA SER A 128 2.74 5.77 18.75
C SER A 128 3.99 5.65 19.65
N ASN A 129 5.13 6.12 19.15
CA ASN A 129 6.46 6.04 19.77
C ASN A 129 6.98 4.61 20.00
N GLU A 130 6.42 3.62 19.31
CA GLU A 130 6.96 2.26 19.25
C GLU A 130 7.51 1.96 17.86
N LEU A 131 8.64 1.24 17.85
CA LEU A 131 9.32 0.86 16.61
C LEU A 131 8.65 -0.41 16.07
N LYS A 132 8.02 -0.32 14.90
CA LYS A 132 7.37 -1.44 14.23
C LYS A 132 8.19 -1.85 13.00
N GLU A 133 8.50 -3.15 12.89
CA GLU A 133 9.11 -3.73 11.68
C GLU A 133 8.07 -3.79 10.54
N ILE A 134 8.48 -3.38 9.35
CA ILE A 134 7.64 -3.32 8.14
C ILE A 134 8.03 -4.44 7.16
N GLU A 135 9.34 -4.57 6.90
CA GLU A 135 9.86 -5.48 5.88
C GLU A 135 11.25 -5.97 6.32
N THR A 136 11.54 -7.24 6.06
CA THR A 136 12.90 -7.78 6.09
C THR A 136 13.28 -8.19 4.67
N PHE A 137 14.44 -7.74 4.19
CA PHE A 137 14.94 -8.04 2.87
C PHE A 137 16.36 -8.61 2.96
N ASP A 138 16.57 -9.81 2.41
CA ASP A 138 17.87 -10.48 2.37
C ASP A 138 18.37 -10.56 0.93
N ILE A 139 19.42 -9.77 0.62
CA ILE A 139 20.01 -9.74 -0.72
C ILE A 139 20.45 -11.15 -1.18
N LYS A 140 20.87 -12.03 -0.28
CA LYS A 140 21.34 -13.38 -0.66
C LYS A 140 20.23 -14.26 -1.23
N LYS A 141 18.97 -13.92 -0.97
CA LYS A 141 17.79 -14.68 -1.39
C LYS A 141 17.02 -14.00 -2.52
N ALA A 142 17.45 -12.81 -2.93
CA ALA A 142 16.77 -11.99 -3.91
C ALA A 142 17.52 -11.96 -5.24
N SER A 143 16.76 -11.77 -6.31
CA SER A 143 17.24 -11.42 -7.63
C SER A 143 17.71 -9.95 -7.69
N ALA A 144 18.46 -9.62 -8.74
CA ALA A 144 18.90 -8.24 -8.97
C ALA A 144 17.73 -7.29 -9.23
N GLU A 145 16.62 -7.80 -9.77
CA GLU A 145 15.39 -7.06 -10.00
C GLU A 145 14.65 -6.76 -8.69
N GLU A 146 14.48 -7.76 -7.83
CA GLU A 146 13.89 -7.57 -6.50
C GLU A 146 14.68 -6.57 -5.66
N LEU A 147 16.02 -6.64 -5.69
CA LEU A 147 16.86 -5.65 -5.02
C LEU A 147 16.65 -4.25 -5.61
N PHE A 148 16.61 -4.12 -6.93
CA PHE A 148 16.41 -2.82 -7.57
C PHE A 148 15.09 -2.17 -7.11
N PHE A 149 13.98 -2.91 -7.13
CA PHE A 149 12.69 -2.39 -6.71
C PHE A 149 12.58 -2.16 -5.20
N PHE A 150 13.25 -2.98 -4.37
CA PHE A 150 13.37 -2.73 -2.93
C PHE A 150 14.08 -1.39 -2.67
N LEU A 151 15.25 -1.17 -3.29
CA LEU A 151 16.00 0.07 -3.10
C LEU A 151 15.25 1.27 -3.71
N ASP A 152 14.68 1.12 -4.91
CA ASP A 152 13.90 2.20 -5.54
C ASP A 152 12.73 2.62 -4.64
N ARG A 153 11.94 1.67 -4.09
CA ARG A 153 10.81 1.96 -3.19
C ARG A 153 11.22 2.88 -2.04
N TYR A 154 12.31 2.55 -1.35
CA TYR A 154 12.73 3.26 -0.14
C TYR A 154 13.54 4.52 -0.43
N PHE A 155 14.38 4.54 -1.46
CA PHE A 155 15.36 5.61 -1.67
C PHE A 155 15.01 6.60 -2.77
N LEU A 156 14.33 6.19 -3.85
CA LEU A 156 14.10 7.02 -5.04
C LEU A 156 12.61 7.10 -5.41
N ARG A 157 12.06 5.97 -5.89
CA ARG A 157 10.69 5.73 -6.35
C ARG A 157 10.31 6.56 -7.56
N GLU A 158 11.20 6.56 -8.55
CA GLU A 158 11.01 7.26 -9.83
C GLU A 158 10.75 6.28 -10.98
N HIS A 159 11.06 5.00 -10.79
CA HIS A 159 10.97 4.02 -11.86
C HIS A 159 9.56 3.43 -11.97
N LYS A 160 9.11 3.30 -13.22
CA LYS A 160 7.90 2.54 -13.54
C LYS A 160 8.11 1.08 -13.21
N ARG A 161 7.07 0.43 -12.70
CA ARG A 161 7.09 -0.98 -12.28
C ARG A 161 5.79 -1.68 -12.65
N PRO A 162 5.83 -3.00 -12.86
CA PRO A 162 4.62 -3.75 -13.16
C PRO A 162 3.63 -3.71 -11.99
N LEU A 163 2.34 -3.69 -12.29
CA LEU A 163 1.30 -3.87 -11.30
C LEU A 163 1.15 -5.37 -10.98
N THR A 164 1.83 -5.82 -9.93
CA THR A 164 1.70 -7.19 -9.39
C THR A 164 1.13 -7.16 -7.98
N THR A 165 0.49 -8.25 -7.57
CA THR A 165 -0.05 -8.43 -6.22
C THR A 165 1.03 -8.18 -5.17
N GLU A 166 2.22 -8.77 -5.33
CA GLU A 166 3.31 -8.63 -4.36
C GLU A 166 3.71 -7.16 -4.14
N LEU A 167 3.87 -6.39 -5.21
CA LEU A 167 4.28 -5.00 -5.13
C LEU A 167 3.20 -4.12 -4.51
N ILE A 168 1.94 -4.37 -4.86
CA ILE A 168 0.78 -3.66 -4.31
C ILE A 168 0.61 -3.95 -2.83
N LEU A 169 0.72 -5.21 -2.40
CA LEU A 169 0.64 -5.56 -0.98
C LEU A 169 1.79 -4.94 -0.17
N LYS A 170 3.00 -4.87 -0.73
CA LYS A 170 4.14 -4.17 -0.08
C LYS A 170 3.87 -2.67 0.11
N ASP A 171 3.11 -2.06 -0.79
CA ASP A 171 2.83 -0.63 -0.75
C ASP A 171 1.52 -0.24 -0.04
N PHE A 172 0.51 -1.11 -0.07
CA PHE A 172 -0.86 -0.82 0.38
C PHE A 172 -1.47 -1.90 1.28
N GLY A 173 -0.81 -3.04 1.48
CA GLY A 173 -1.28 -4.10 2.39
C GLY A 173 -1.21 -3.70 3.87
N VAL A 174 -1.77 -4.51 4.78
CA VAL A 174 -1.90 -4.18 6.23
C VAL A 174 -0.56 -3.89 6.94
N ASN A 175 0.54 -4.42 6.41
CA ASN A 175 1.88 -4.20 6.95
C ASN A 175 2.64 -3.04 6.27
N SER A 176 2.09 -2.48 5.19
CA SER A 176 2.70 -1.38 4.46
C SER A 176 2.78 -0.09 5.27
N LEU A 177 3.77 0.76 4.97
CA LEU A 177 3.87 2.06 5.61
C LEU A 177 2.65 2.96 5.31
N THR A 178 2.10 2.85 4.10
CA THR A 178 0.90 3.59 3.68
C THR A 178 -0.28 3.26 4.57
N PHE A 179 -0.58 1.97 4.74
CA PHE A 179 -1.67 1.52 5.61
C PHE A 179 -1.45 1.99 7.04
N LEU A 180 -0.26 1.76 7.61
CA LEU A 180 0.01 2.08 9.00
C LEU A 180 -0.18 3.57 9.32
N LYS A 181 0.20 4.45 8.40
CA LYS A 181 0.00 5.90 8.58
C LYS A 181 -1.41 6.34 8.29
N LEU A 182 -1.95 6.00 7.12
CA LEU A 182 -3.25 6.49 6.70
C LEU A 182 -4.34 5.93 7.62
N SER A 183 -4.30 4.65 7.98
CA SER A 183 -5.25 4.08 8.93
C SER A 183 -5.15 4.73 10.32
N SER A 184 -3.94 5.05 10.79
CA SER A 184 -3.78 5.81 12.04
C SER A 184 -4.40 7.21 11.94
N ARG A 185 -4.20 7.91 10.82
CA ARG A 185 -4.73 9.26 10.58
C ARG A 185 -6.26 9.23 10.46
N LEU A 186 -6.80 8.30 9.66
CA LEU A 186 -8.23 8.05 9.52
C LEU A 186 -8.86 7.74 10.88
N LYS A 187 -8.21 6.90 11.70
CA LYS A 187 -8.69 6.59 13.06
C LYS A 187 -8.76 7.85 13.93
N THR A 188 -7.74 8.70 13.93
CA THR A 188 -7.76 9.98 14.66
C THR A 188 -8.91 10.88 14.19
N LEU A 189 -9.08 11.04 12.88
CA LEU A 189 -10.13 11.87 12.28
C LEU A 189 -11.53 11.31 12.57
N PHE A 190 -11.70 9.99 12.50
CA PHE A 190 -12.93 9.32 12.88
C PHE A 190 -13.27 9.60 14.34
N GLN A 191 -12.33 9.41 15.28
CA GLN A 191 -12.58 9.68 16.70
C GLN A 191 -12.93 11.14 16.99
N LYS A 192 -12.30 12.09 16.29
CA LYS A 192 -12.58 13.52 16.39
C LYS A 192 -14.01 13.85 15.90
N ASN A 193 -14.50 13.16 14.87
CA ASN A 193 -15.74 13.48 14.18
C ASN A 193 -16.91 12.52 14.44
N ARG A 194 -16.71 11.41 15.16
CA ARG A 194 -17.72 10.33 15.34
C ARG A 194 -19.04 10.78 15.98
N LYS A 195 -19.05 11.91 16.67
CA LYS A 195 -20.24 12.50 17.29
C LYS A 195 -21.05 13.39 16.34
N THR A 196 -20.52 13.70 15.15
CA THR A 196 -21.28 14.45 14.15
C THR A 196 -22.45 13.59 13.65
N PRO A 197 -23.65 14.16 13.47
CA PRO A 197 -24.82 13.38 13.04
C PRO A 197 -24.56 12.56 11.77
N TYR A 198 -23.86 13.16 10.80
CA TYR A 198 -23.58 12.53 9.52
C TYR A 198 -22.67 11.29 9.62
N LEU A 199 -21.48 11.43 10.23
CA LEU A 199 -20.58 10.28 10.38
C LEU A 199 -21.18 9.20 11.30
N LYS A 200 -21.93 9.62 12.33
CA LYS A 200 -22.66 8.70 13.19
C LYS A 200 -23.66 7.86 12.38
N THR A 201 -24.50 8.48 11.55
CA THR A 201 -25.45 7.77 10.69
C THR A 201 -24.74 6.81 9.74
N LEU A 202 -23.71 7.26 9.02
CA LEU A 202 -22.97 6.40 8.09
C LEU A 202 -22.36 5.18 8.79
N PHE A 203 -21.74 5.39 9.96
CA PHE A 203 -21.15 4.32 10.73
C PHE A 203 -22.19 3.35 11.30
N GLU A 204 -23.31 3.84 11.83
CA GLU A 204 -24.39 3.00 12.35
C GLU A 204 -25.05 2.17 11.25
N GLU A 205 -25.26 2.75 10.07
CA GLU A 205 -25.79 2.04 8.92
C GLU A 205 -24.80 0.98 8.42
N TRP A 206 -23.54 1.35 8.22
CA TRP A 206 -22.50 0.39 7.87
C TRP A 206 -22.43 -0.76 8.88
N LYS A 207 -22.45 -0.42 10.18
CA LYS A 207 -22.41 -1.41 11.27
C LYS A 207 -23.60 -2.36 11.18
N ARG A 208 -24.79 -1.86 10.88
CA ARG A 208 -26.01 -2.66 10.69
C ARG A 208 -25.85 -3.64 9.53
N TYR A 209 -25.35 -3.19 8.37
CA TYR A 209 -25.10 -4.07 7.21
C TYR A 209 -24.10 -5.18 7.53
N ILE A 210 -22.95 -4.83 8.12
CA ILE A 210 -21.94 -5.82 8.51
C ILE A 210 -22.47 -6.77 9.59
N SER A 211 -23.24 -6.27 10.55
CA SER A 211 -23.82 -7.11 11.60
C SER A 211 -24.87 -8.08 11.06
N LEU A 212 -25.66 -7.67 10.06
CA LEU A 212 -26.64 -8.54 9.40
C LEU A 212 -25.97 -9.65 8.59
N ALA A 213 -24.91 -9.31 7.88
CA ALA A 213 -24.18 -10.26 7.06
C ALA A 213 -23.37 -11.25 7.91
N TYR A 214 -22.82 -10.80 9.04
CA TYR A 214 -21.68 -11.49 9.67
C TYR A 214 -21.72 -11.57 11.21
N GLY A 215 -22.69 -10.92 11.86
CA GLY A 215 -22.80 -10.85 13.32
C GLY A 215 -22.20 -9.58 13.94
N GLU A 216 -22.73 -9.19 15.10
CA GLU A 216 -22.42 -7.89 15.73
C GLU A 216 -20.95 -7.73 16.17
N ASP A 217 -20.28 -8.83 16.53
CA ASP A 217 -18.92 -8.80 17.10
C ASP A 217 -17.85 -8.38 16.08
N LEU A 218 -18.12 -8.50 14.78
CA LEU A 218 -17.17 -8.18 13.71
C LEU A 218 -17.23 -6.72 13.25
N ALA A 219 -18.34 -6.02 13.50
CA ALA A 219 -18.58 -4.66 13.03
C ALA A 219 -17.89 -3.60 13.92
N THR A 220 -16.55 -3.66 13.96
CA THR A 220 -15.69 -2.82 14.79
C THR A 220 -15.32 -1.49 14.11
N GLU A 221 -14.97 -0.48 14.90
CA GLU A 221 -14.40 0.78 14.37
C GLU A 221 -13.13 0.53 13.55
N GLU A 222 -12.28 -0.42 13.97
CA GLU A 222 -11.06 -0.77 13.25
C GLU A 222 -11.36 -1.31 11.84
N LEU A 223 -12.37 -2.18 11.73
CA LEU A 223 -12.79 -2.72 10.43
C LEU A 223 -13.37 -1.61 9.53
N PHE A 224 -14.14 -0.66 10.09
CA PHE A 224 -14.63 0.49 9.33
C PHE A 224 -13.50 1.35 8.76
N ILE A 225 -12.43 1.57 9.54
CA ILE A 225 -11.24 2.31 9.08
C ILE A 225 -10.53 1.53 7.97
N ARG A 226 -10.38 0.21 8.09
CA ARG A 226 -9.81 -0.64 7.04
C ARG A 226 -10.60 -0.58 5.74
N HIS A 227 -11.93 -0.62 5.83
CA HIS A 227 -12.79 -0.50 4.65
C HIS A 227 -12.72 0.89 4.02
N THR A 228 -12.68 1.95 4.84
CA THR A 228 -12.46 3.32 4.36
C THR A 228 -11.12 3.43 3.63
N TYR A 229 -10.06 2.84 4.19
CA TYR A 229 -8.74 2.78 3.57
C TYR A 229 -8.79 2.06 2.22
N LEU A 230 -9.40 0.88 2.13
CA LEU A 230 -9.48 0.15 0.86
C LEU A 230 -10.27 0.93 -0.19
N SER A 231 -11.42 1.48 0.19
CA SER A 231 -12.24 2.34 -0.69
C SER A 231 -11.42 3.51 -1.29
N LEU A 232 -10.54 4.12 -0.49
CA LEU A 232 -9.61 5.15 -0.98
C LEU A 232 -8.58 4.61 -1.98
N ILE A 233 -7.98 3.44 -1.72
CA ILE A 233 -7.02 2.84 -2.65
C ILE A 233 -7.70 2.45 -3.96
N LEU A 234 -8.91 1.86 -3.91
CA LEU A 234 -9.72 1.52 -5.08
C LEU A 234 -10.00 2.76 -5.96
N LYS A 235 -10.54 3.82 -5.35
CA LYS A 235 -10.79 5.10 -6.02
C LYS A 235 -9.52 5.64 -6.68
N SER A 236 -8.38 5.56 -5.99
CA SER A 236 -7.09 6.04 -6.50
C SER A 236 -6.56 5.20 -7.66
N LEU A 237 -6.73 3.87 -7.62
CA LEU A 237 -6.36 2.97 -8.71
C LEU A 237 -7.22 3.21 -9.95
N ILE A 238 -8.52 3.44 -9.76
CA ILE A 238 -9.45 3.70 -10.87
C ILE A 238 -9.18 5.06 -11.51
N LEU A 239 -8.87 6.10 -10.74
CA LEU A 239 -8.38 7.36 -11.30
C LEU A 239 -7.16 7.16 -12.20
N LYS A 240 -6.24 6.29 -11.79
CA LYS A 240 -5.06 5.95 -12.60
C LYS A 240 -5.45 5.24 -13.89
N ILE A 241 -6.42 4.33 -13.86
CA ILE A 241 -6.94 3.65 -15.05
C ILE A 241 -7.52 4.66 -16.05
N PHE A 242 -8.26 5.66 -15.57
CA PHE A 242 -8.80 6.73 -16.41
C PHE A 242 -7.76 7.79 -16.84
N GLU A 243 -6.52 7.68 -16.36
CA GLU A 243 -5.47 8.69 -16.55
C GLU A 243 -5.95 10.12 -16.19
N ARG A 244 -6.83 10.21 -15.18
CA ARG A 244 -7.50 11.45 -14.79
C ARG A 244 -7.09 11.88 -13.39
N LEU A 245 -6.85 13.18 -13.23
CA LEU A 245 -6.72 13.84 -11.94
C LEU A 245 -7.95 14.72 -11.71
N ASP A 246 -8.47 14.74 -10.49
CA ASP A 246 -9.60 15.58 -10.10
C ASP A 246 -9.52 15.91 -8.62
N ARG A 247 -10.39 16.82 -8.15
CA ARG A 247 -10.53 17.16 -6.74
C ARG A 247 -11.05 15.96 -5.97
N TRP A 248 -10.40 15.60 -4.86
CA TRP A 248 -10.77 14.44 -4.05
C TRP A 248 -12.23 14.40 -3.61
N GLU A 249 -12.85 15.55 -3.32
CA GLU A 249 -14.28 15.64 -3.02
C GLU A 249 -15.14 14.96 -4.11
N ARG A 250 -14.83 15.24 -5.37
CA ARG A 250 -15.54 14.72 -6.55
C ARG A 250 -15.26 13.24 -6.77
N VAL A 251 -14.02 12.84 -6.52
CA VAL A 251 -13.57 11.44 -6.60
C VAL A 251 -14.28 10.59 -5.54
N ILE A 252 -14.32 11.09 -4.30
CA ILE A 252 -14.90 10.38 -3.16
C ILE A 252 -16.41 10.25 -3.31
N ASN A 253 -17.08 11.27 -3.87
CA ASN A 253 -18.54 11.29 -4.08
C ASN A 253 -18.98 10.67 -5.42
N GLY A 254 -18.05 10.12 -6.21
CA GLY A 254 -18.34 9.45 -7.48
C GLY A 254 -18.60 10.37 -8.68
N GLU A 255 -18.60 11.70 -8.51
CA GLU A 255 -18.83 12.66 -9.60
C GLU A 255 -17.84 12.50 -10.76
N THR A 256 -16.56 12.28 -10.43
CA THR A 256 -15.51 12.12 -11.43
C THR A 256 -15.77 10.91 -12.34
N PHE A 257 -16.31 9.82 -11.80
CA PHE A 257 -16.55 8.58 -12.57
C PHE A 257 -17.84 8.65 -13.39
N ARG A 258 -18.88 9.33 -12.86
CA ARG A 258 -20.09 9.63 -13.64
C ARG A 258 -19.79 10.44 -14.90
N GLU A 259 -18.86 11.40 -14.83
CA GLU A 259 -18.44 12.17 -16.02
C GLU A 259 -17.71 11.32 -17.07
N GLU A 260 -17.08 10.22 -16.65
CA GLU A 260 -16.50 9.21 -17.54
C GLU A 260 -17.53 8.18 -18.03
N GLY A 261 -18.82 8.38 -17.71
CA GLY A 261 -19.93 7.52 -18.14
C GLY A 261 -20.15 6.27 -17.27
N ILE A 262 -19.50 6.18 -16.11
CA ILE A 262 -19.76 5.11 -15.14
C ILE A 262 -20.72 5.60 -14.07
N GLU A 263 -21.97 5.18 -14.17
CA GLU A 263 -23.01 5.45 -13.18
C GLU A 263 -22.90 4.51 -11.98
N ASN A 264 -23.36 4.96 -10.80
CA ASN A 264 -23.45 4.13 -9.59
C ASN A 264 -22.11 3.61 -9.02
N LEU A 265 -20.97 4.10 -9.52
CA LEU A 265 -19.65 3.77 -8.97
C LEU A 265 -19.24 4.80 -7.90
N PHE A 266 -19.02 4.33 -6.67
CA PHE A 266 -18.63 5.15 -5.50
C PHE A 266 -19.60 6.27 -5.12
N GLU A 267 -20.88 6.16 -5.50
CA GLU A 267 -21.89 7.14 -5.12
C GLU A 267 -22.24 7.04 -3.64
N GLU A 268 -22.26 8.18 -2.93
CA GLU A 268 -22.51 8.37 -1.48
C GLU A 268 -22.42 7.10 -0.61
N ASP A 269 -21.30 6.38 -0.72
CA ASP A 269 -21.06 5.13 -0.01
C ASP A 269 -20.75 5.38 1.48
N PHE A 270 -20.66 4.35 2.31
CA PHE A 270 -20.35 4.52 3.75
C PHE A 270 -19.00 5.21 4.02
N PHE A 271 -18.08 5.12 3.07
CA PHE A 271 -16.70 5.58 3.16
C PHE A 271 -16.54 7.02 2.63
N CYS A 272 -17.60 7.63 2.08
CA CYS A 272 -17.58 9.03 1.63
C CYS A 272 -17.51 10.04 2.79
N TRP A 273 -17.55 9.59 4.04
CA TRP A 273 -17.51 10.45 5.23
C TRP A 273 -16.31 11.41 5.28
N ILE A 274 -15.22 11.05 4.61
CA ILE A 274 -14.00 11.86 4.47
C ILE A 274 -14.13 13.03 3.48
N ALA A 275 -15.16 13.06 2.62
CA ALA A 275 -15.36 14.11 1.62
C ALA A 275 -15.68 15.48 2.22
N ARG A 276 -16.03 15.56 3.52
CA ARG A 276 -16.29 16.83 4.19
C ARG A 276 -15.04 17.70 4.21
N ASN A 277 -15.22 18.97 3.86
CA ASN A 277 -14.14 19.94 3.64
C ASN A 277 -13.11 19.98 4.78
N GLU A 278 -13.53 19.94 6.05
CA GLU A 278 -12.60 19.95 7.19
C GLU A 278 -11.77 18.68 7.32
N ILE A 279 -12.34 17.52 7.01
CA ILE A 279 -11.66 16.22 7.08
C ILE A 279 -10.75 16.06 5.87
N LEU A 280 -11.25 16.42 4.68
CA LEU A 280 -10.51 16.27 3.44
C LEU A 280 -9.26 17.15 3.41
N LYS A 281 -9.36 18.40 3.86
CA LYS A 281 -8.19 19.29 4.02
C LYS A 281 -7.09 18.70 4.90
N GLU A 282 -7.47 17.90 5.89
CA GLU A 282 -6.55 17.23 6.81
C GLU A 282 -5.91 15.96 6.23
N LEU A 283 -6.34 15.51 5.04
CA LEU A 283 -5.94 14.26 4.37
C LEU A 283 -5.41 14.46 2.94
N GLU A 284 -5.67 15.60 2.31
CA GLU A 284 -5.43 15.83 0.88
C GLU A 284 -3.97 15.57 0.49
N ASP A 285 -3.01 15.98 1.32
CA ASP A 285 -1.58 15.72 1.10
C ASP A 285 -1.26 14.22 1.13
N GLU A 286 -1.81 13.46 2.08
CA GLU A 286 -1.63 12.01 2.13
C GLU A 286 -2.26 11.29 0.94
N LEU A 287 -3.43 11.74 0.49
CA LEU A 287 -4.12 11.17 -0.67
C LEU A 287 -3.35 11.45 -1.98
N ASN A 288 -2.82 12.67 -2.14
CA ASN A 288 -1.97 13.01 -3.28
C ASN A 288 -0.67 12.19 -3.28
N LYS A 289 -0.08 11.95 -2.10
CA LYS A 289 1.08 11.05 -1.96
C LYS A 289 0.75 9.62 -2.39
N ILE A 290 -0.48 9.14 -2.15
CA ILE A 290 -0.96 7.83 -2.63
C ILE A 290 -1.06 7.81 -4.15
N LEU A 291 -1.62 8.85 -4.78
CA LEU A 291 -1.66 8.93 -6.24
C LEU A 291 -0.26 8.90 -6.85
N ASN A 292 0.70 9.62 -6.27
CA ASN A 292 2.09 9.57 -6.72
C ASN A 292 2.67 8.15 -6.66
N VAL A 293 2.29 7.35 -5.66
CA VAL A 293 2.67 5.93 -5.61
C VAL A 293 2.04 5.15 -6.75
N ILE A 294 0.73 5.31 -6.91
CA ILE A 294 -0.05 4.58 -7.91
C ILE A 294 0.45 4.92 -9.31
N ASP A 295 0.84 6.17 -9.53
CA ASP A 295 1.44 6.63 -10.77
C ASP A 295 2.74 5.92 -11.16
N THR A 296 3.46 5.31 -10.21
CA THR A 296 4.64 4.50 -10.54
C THR A 296 4.30 3.15 -11.15
N TYR A 297 3.05 2.70 -11.08
CA TYR A 297 2.65 1.43 -11.66
C TYR A 297 2.31 1.55 -13.14
N GLU A 298 2.74 0.54 -13.90
CA GLU A 298 2.31 0.31 -15.27
C GLU A 298 1.04 -0.53 -15.25
N LEU A 299 -0.09 0.07 -15.64
CA LEU A 299 -1.38 -0.61 -15.68
C LEU A 299 -1.59 -1.46 -16.95
N LYS A 300 -0.69 -1.37 -17.93
CA LYS A 300 -0.81 -2.13 -19.17
C LYS A 300 -0.57 -3.61 -18.92
N GLY A 301 -1.60 -4.42 -19.13
CA GLY A 301 -1.53 -5.87 -19.00
C GLY A 301 -1.66 -6.35 -17.55
N LEU A 302 -2.68 -5.85 -16.83
CA LEU A 302 -3.18 -6.47 -15.60
C LEU A 302 -3.40 -7.97 -15.84
N LYS A 303 -2.50 -8.81 -15.32
CA LYS A 303 -2.56 -10.28 -15.39
C LYS A 303 -3.07 -10.90 -14.10
N GLU A 304 -3.02 -10.16 -13.01
CA GLU A 304 -3.36 -10.60 -11.66
C GLU A 304 -4.54 -9.78 -11.14
N ASP A 305 -5.44 -10.41 -10.40
CA ASP A 305 -6.52 -9.72 -9.69
C ASP A 305 -5.99 -9.08 -8.40
N VAL A 306 -5.31 -7.96 -8.61
CA VAL A 306 -4.66 -7.17 -7.56
C VAL A 306 -5.68 -6.64 -6.53
N LEU A 307 -6.91 -6.37 -6.97
CA LEU A 307 -7.96 -5.81 -6.11
C LEU A 307 -8.48 -6.85 -5.13
N LYS A 308 -8.74 -8.07 -5.62
CA LYS A 308 -9.09 -9.23 -4.80
C LYS A 308 -8.04 -9.52 -3.74
N GLU A 309 -6.76 -9.49 -4.11
CA GLU A 309 -5.66 -9.76 -3.17
C GLU A 309 -5.53 -8.65 -2.12
N LEU A 310 -5.69 -7.38 -2.50
CA LEU A 310 -5.70 -6.26 -1.56
C LEU A 310 -6.91 -6.35 -0.59
N TYR A 311 -8.09 -6.72 -1.09
CA TYR A 311 -9.26 -6.98 -0.27
C TYR A 311 -8.99 -8.10 0.74
N GLN A 312 -8.47 -9.24 0.28
CA GLN A 312 -8.16 -10.39 1.13
C GLN A 312 -7.08 -10.09 2.19
N GLU A 313 -6.10 -9.25 1.88
CA GLU A 313 -5.07 -8.87 2.85
C GLU A 313 -5.64 -7.93 3.93
N LEU A 314 -6.50 -7.00 3.55
CA LEU A 314 -7.05 -5.98 4.46
C LEU A 314 -8.18 -6.51 5.35
N VAL A 315 -8.91 -7.52 4.89
CA VAL A 315 -9.97 -8.20 5.64
C VAL A 315 -9.40 -9.49 6.27
N ASP A 316 -9.35 -9.53 7.60
CA ASP A 316 -8.62 -10.56 8.36
C ASP A 316 -9.10 -11.99 8.02
N PRO A 317 -8.20 -13.01 7.94
CA PRO A 317 -8.58 -14.40 7.64
C PRO A 317 -9.59 -15.02 8.61
N GLN A 318 -9.53 -14.69 9.90
CA GLN A 318 -10.50 -15.16 10.89
C GLN A 318 -11.85 -14.50 10.64
N THR A 319 -11.85 -13.20 10.34
CA THR A 319 -13.03 -12.52 9.82
C THR A 319 -13.52 -13.29 8.60
N ARG A 320 -12.76 -13.42 7.50
CA ARG A 320 -13.16 -14.15 6.27
C ARG A 320 -13.72 -15.56 6.50
N HIS A 321 -13.10 -16.34 7.40
CA HIS A 321 -13.56 -17.67 7.76
C HIS A 321 -14.91 -17.63 8.51
N ASP A 322 -15.08 -16.67 9.42
CA ASP A 322 -16.34 -16.40 10.12
C ASP A 322 -17.38 -15.73 9.18
N LEU A 323 -16.93 -15.05 8.11
CA LEU A 323 -17.74 -14.44 7.04
C LEU A 323 -18.27 -15.48 6.03
N GLY A 324 -17.74 -16.71 6.01
CA GLY A 324 -18.09 -17.73 5.00
C GLY A 324 -17.56 -17.43 3.59
N GLU A 325 -16.67 -16.45 3.46
CA GLU A 325 -16.13 -15.95 2.19
C GLU A 325 -14.96 -16.83 1.71
N PHE A 326 -15.29 -18.01 1.17
CA PHE A 326 -14.33 -18.83 0.45
C PHE A 326 -14.21 -18.33 -0.99
N TYR A 327 -13.09 -17.69 -1.30
CA TYR A 327 -12.81 -17.28 -2.67
C TYR A 327 -12.75 -18.50 -3.58
N THR A 328 -13.55 -18.45 -4.65
CA THR A 328 -13.47 -19.47 -5.71
C THR A 328 -12.13 -19.30 -6.44
N PRO A 329 -11.30 -20.36 -6.55
CA PRO A 329 -10.08 -20.30 -7.34
C PRO A 329 -10.37 -19.91 -8.79
N ASP A 330 -9.54 -19.04 -9.34
CA ASP A 330 -9.75 -18.44 -10.67
C ASP A 330 -9.93 -19.50 -11.77
N TRP A 331 -9.12 -20.57 -11.74
CA TRP A 331 -9.22 -21.68 -12.71
C TRP A 331 -10.57 -22.40 -12.65
N LEU A 332 -11.19 -22.49 -11.47
CA LEU A 332 -12.47 -23.17 -11.29
C LEU A 332 -13.61 -22.28 -11.79
N ALA A 333 -13.58 -20.99 -11.43
CA ALA A 333 -14.55 -20.02 -11.92
C ALA A 333 -14.51 -19.91 -13.45
N GLU A 334 -13.31 -19.81 -14.04
CA GLU A 334 -13.14 -19.79 -15.50
C GLU A 334 -13.72 -21.05 -16.15
N LEU A 335 -13.40 -22.24 -15.61
CA LEU A 335 -13.90 -23.52 -16.13
C LEU A 335 -15.43 -23.57 -16.11
N MET A 336 -16.04 -23.18 -15.00
CA MET A 336 -17.50 -23.18 -14.83
C MET A 336 -18.17 -22.22 -15.81
N VAL A 337 -17.68 -20.97 -15.91
CA VAL A 337 -18.22 -19.97 -16.84
C VAL A 337 -18.11 -20.45 -18.27
N ARG A 338 -16.95 -20.97 -18.67
CA ARG A 338 -16.71 -21.48 -20.02
C ARG A 338 -17.66 -22.62 -20.38
N GLU A 339 -17.93 -23.53 -19.45
CA GLU A 339 -18.86 -24.63 -19.71
C GLU A 339 -20.31 -24.13 -19.81
N VAL A 340 -20.72 -23.19 -18.94
CA VAL A 340 -22.08 -22.61 -18.95
C VAL A 340 -22.36 -21.81 -20.23
N LEU A 341 -21.39 -21.01 -20.70
CA LEU A 341 -21.54 -20.13 -21.87
C LEU A 341 -21.15 -20.80 -23.20
N LYS A 342 -20.66 -22.03 -23.18
CA LYS A 342 -20.10 -22.76 -24.34
C LYS A 342 -21.02 -22.79 -25.56
N GLU A 343 -22.29 -23.15 -25.34
CA GLU A 343 -23.27 -23.33 -26.41
C GLU A 343 -23.97 -22.01 -26.78
N ASN A 344 -24.07 -21.08 -25.83
CA ASN A 344 -24.70 -19.79 -26.03
C ASN A 344 -24.04 -18.69 -25.17
N PRO A 345 -23.12 -17.89 -25.74
CA PRO A 345 -22.46 -16.82 -25.00
C PRO A 345 -23.38 -15.63 -24.70
N GLU A 346 -24.56 -15.53 -25.32
CA GLU A 346 -25.51 -14.43 -25.12
C GLU A 346 -26.39 -14.59 -23.87
N LEU A 347 -26.29 -15.71 -23.14
CA LEU A 347 -27.08 -15.96 -21.94
C LEU A 347 -26.91 -14.85 -20.89
N SER A 348 -28.01 -14.53 -20.21
CA SER A 348 -27.97 -13.70 -18.99
C SER A 348 -27.42 -14.51 -17.82
N VAL A 349 -26.48 -13.91 -17.08
CA VAL A 349 -25.78 -14.50 -15.95
C VAL A 349 -25.99 -13.62 -14.72
N LEU A 350 -26.45 -14.24 -13.63
CA LEU A 350 -26.59 -13.62 -12.32
C LEU A 350 -25.71 -14.38 -11.33
N ASP A 351 -24.79 -13.68 -10.66
CA ASP A 351 -24.12 -14.17 -9.47
C ASP A 351 -24.74 -13.50 -8.23
N PRO A 352 -25.60 -14.20 -7.47
CA PRO A 352 -26.34 -13.61 -6.34
C PRO A 352 -25.49 -13.47 -5.06
N SER A 353 -24.23 -13.88 -5.08
CA SER A 353 -23.27 -13.78 -3.97
C SER A 353 -21.87 -13.56 -4.54
N CYS A 354 -21.71 -12.47 -5.30
CA CYS A 354 -20.59 -12.32 -6.22
C CYS A 354 -19.24 -12.05 -5.55
N GLY A 355 -19.21 -11.72 -4.26
CA GLY A 355 -18.01 -11.27 -3.57
C GLY A 355 -17.35 -10.14 -4.35
N SER A 356 -16.03 -10.21 -4.53
CA SER A 356 -15.27 -9.26 -5.34
C SER A 356 -15.36 -9.51 -6.86
N GLY A 357 -16.34 -10.30 -7.33
CA GLY A 357 -16.67 -10.38 -8.76
C GLY A 357 -15.92 -11.42 -9.58
N THR A 358 -15.29 -12.45 -8.98
CA THR A 358 -14.51 -13.45 -9.76
C THR A 358 -15.31 -14.11 -10.90
N PHE A 359 -16.55 -14.57 -10.65
CA PHE A 359 -17.40 -15.13 -11.72
C PHE A 359 -17.85 -14.08 -12.73
N LEU A 360 -18.13 -12.85 -12.28
CA LEU A 360 -18.52 -11.74 -13.16
C LEU A 360 -17.38 -11.41 -14.13
N TYR A 361 -16.15 -11.32 -13.62
CA TYR A 361 -14.95 -11.08 -14.41
C TYR A 361 -14.79 -12.12 -15.53
N PHE A 362 -14.82 -13.42 -15.20
CA PHE A 362 -14.70 -14.46 -16.22
C PHE A 362 -15.87 -14.49 -17.19
N THR A 363 -17.08 -14.16 -16.73
CA THR A 363 -18.27 -14.02 -17.59
C THR A 363 -18.08 -12.91 -18.61
N ILE A 364 -17.61 -11.74 -18.16
CA ILE A 364 -17.29 -10.59 -19.03
C ILE A 364 -16.22 -10.98 -20.04
N LEU A 365 -15.12 -11.62 -19.59
CA LEU A 365 -14.06 -12.05 -20.49
C LEU A 365 -14.54 -13.04 -21.55
N GLU A 366 -15.36 -14.02 -21.19
CA GLU A 366 -15.85 -15.03 -22.13
C GLU A 366 -16.82 -14.43 -23.16
N LYS A 367 -17.68 -13.50 -22.72
CA LYS A 367 -18.55 -12.72 -23.62
C LYS A 367 -17.74 -11.84 -24.58
N LEU A 368 -16.71 -11.16 -24.09
CA LEU A 368 -15.80 -10.34 -24.93
C LEU A 368 -15.04 -11.20 -25.95
N LYS A 369 -14.53 -12.37 -25.55
CA LYS A 369 -13.90 -13.34 -26.48
C LYS A 369 -14.86 -13.80 -27.58
N SER A 370 -16.15 -13.84 -27.27
CA SER A 370 -17.23 -14.19 -28.20
C SER A 370 -17.68 -13.00 -29.07
N ASN A 371 -16.95 -11.87 -29.05
CA ASN A 371 -17.26 -10.63 -29.77
C ASN A 371 -18.62 -9.98 -29.39
N LEU A 372 -19.12 -10.24 -28.19
CA LEU A 372 -20.28 -9.52 -27.66
C LEU A 372 -19.84 -8.13 -27.19
N ASP A 373 -20.63 -7.12 -27.51
CA ASP A 373 -20.30 -5.74 -27.17
C ASP A 373 -20.57 -5.43 -25.68
N VAL A 374 -20.04 -4.29 -25.24
CA VAL A 374 -20.15 -3.81 -23.86
C VAL A 374 -21.63 -3.60 -23.46
N ASN A 375 -22.49 -3.15 -24.37
CA ASN A 375 -23.90 -2.92 -24.07
C ASN A 375 -24.62 -4.24 -23.78
N HIS A 376 -24.33 -5.30 -24.55
CA HIS A 376 -24.86 -6.63 -24.27
C HIS A 376 -24.41 -7.12 -22.90
N ILE A 377 -23.12 -6.95 -22.56
CA ILE A 377 -22.56 -7.37 -21.27
C ILE A 377 -23.26 -6.65 -20.12
N LEU A 378 -23.38 -5.32 -20.17
CA LEU A 378 -24.04 -4.51 -19.14
C LEU A 378 -25.52 -4.88 -18.93
N ASN A 379 -26.19 -5.40 -19.96
CA ASN A 379 -27.59 -5.83 -19.88
C ASN A 379 -27.77 -7.30 -19.47
N THR A 380 -26.71 -8.11 -19.49
CA THR A 380 -26.80 -9.57 -19.31
C THR A 380 -25.99 -10.11 -18.15
N VAL A 381 -25.08 -9.32 -17.57
CA VAL A 381 -24.25 -9.75 -16.44
C VAL A 381 -24.63 -8.92 -15.22
N ALA A 382 -25.05 -9.59 -14.15
CA ALA A 382 -25.40 -8.94 -12.90
C ALA A 382 -24.79 -9.68 -11.70
N GLY A 383 -24.36 -8.91 -10.71
CA GLY A 383 -23.86 -9.40 -9.42
C GLY A 383 -24.67 -8.82 -8.27
N ILE A 384 -24.84 -9.58 -7.20
CA ILE A 384 -25.39 -9.11 -5.93
C ILE A 384 -24.46 -9.58 -4.83
N ASP A 385 -24.15 -8.68 -3.89
CA ASP A 385 -23.48 -9.05 -2.67
C ASP A 385 -23.98 -8.22 -1.49
N ILE A 386 -23.89 -8.78 -0.29
CA ILE A 386 -24.28 -8.10 0.94
C ILE A 386 -23.18 -7.18 1.46
N HIS A 387 -21.91 -7.44 1.12
CA HIS A 387 -20.76 -6.67 1.55
C HIS A 387 -20.56 -5.43 0.67
N PRO A 388 -20.74 -4.21 1.20
CA PRO A 388 -20.63 -2.99 0.39
C PRO A 388 -19.27 -2.85 -0.31
N LEU A 389 -18.19 -3.20 0.38
CA LEU A 389 -16.84 -3.15 -0.20
C LEU A 389 -16.58 -4.22 -1.27
N ALA A 390 -17.23 -5.39 -1.18
CA ALA A 390 -17.09 -6.42 -2.21
C ALA A 390 -17.79 -5.94 -3.49
N VAL A 391 -18.98 -5.34 -3.36
CA VAL A 391 -19.69 -4.65 -4.45
C VAL A 391 -18.85 -3.54 -5.08
N LEU A 392 -18.10 -2.76 -4.30
CA LEU A 392 -17.20 -1.73 -4.84
C LEU A 392 -15.96 -2.30 -5.55
N THR A 393 -15.59 -3.55 -5.26
CA THR A 393 -14.40 -4.20 -5.81
C THR A 393 -14.72 -5.01 -7.08
N ALA A 394 -15.90 -5.63 -7.11
CA ALA A 394 -16.47 -6.35 -8.25
C ALA A 394 -16.73 -5.41 -9.44
#